data_AF-A0AAV7W1I7-F1
#
_entry.id   AF-A0AAV7W1I7-F1
#
_cell.length_a   1.000
_cell.length_b   1.000
_cell.length_c   1.000
_cell.angle_alpha   90.00
_cell.angle_beta   90.00
_cell.angle_gamma   90.00
#
_symmetry.space_group_name_H-M   'P 1'
#
loop_
_entity.id
_entity.type
_entity.pdbx_description
1 polymer ?
#
loop_
_entity_poly.entity_id
_entity_poly.type
_entity_poly.pdbx_seq_one_letter_code
_entity_poly.pdbx_strand_id
1 'polypeptide(L)'
;MFRAHLTPSTKQRLARINTDAAVIPAGLTSLVQPLDVCLNKPFKDRIREQWNEWMVSGEKSFTKGGNMRAPQLDVLCKFVIKAWNDIDAETVIKSFKKCGISNSLDGMEDDYLWQDEEKAEAETTPSDTELDPYDDCLTNVPQDVIDLLMISDDEQEDFEGF
;
A
#
# COMPACT_ATOMS: atom_id res chain seq x y z
N MET A 1 12.47 17.12 8.82
CA MET A 1 11.95 16.95 7.45
C MET A 1 13.12 16.74 6.48
N PHE A 2 13.16 15.62 5.77
CA PHE A 2 14.25 15.32 4.83
C PHE A 2 14.00 16.06 3.50
N ARG A 3 14.91 16.97 3.12
CA ARG A 3 14.76 17.84 1.92
C ARG A 3 15.79 17.51 0.83
N ALA A 4 16.19 16.25 0.72
CA ALA A 4 17.20 15.81 -0.25
C ALA A 4 16.85 16.18 -1.70
N HIS A 5 15.56 16.19 -2.04
CA HIS A 5 15.06 16.58 -3.37
C HIS A 5 15.23 18.08 -3.67
N LEU A 6 15.48 18.93 -2.67
CA LEU A 6 15.70 20.37 -2.84
C LEU A 6 17.18 20.78 -2.85
N THR A 7 18.09 19.82 -2.68
CA THR A 7 19.53 20.09 -2.62
C THR A 7 20.07 20.64 -3.94
N PRO A 8 21.12 21.48 -3.92
CA PRO A 8 21.73 22.00 -5.14
C PRO A 8 22.22 20.90 -6.09
N SER A 9 22.75 19.80 -5.55
CA SER A 9 23.21 18.65 -6.33
C SER A 9 22.08 17.98 -7.10
N THR A 10 20.92 17.76 -6.46
CA THR A 10 19.73 17.23 -7.13
C THR A 10 19.24 18.18 -8.23
N LYS A 11 19.11 19.48 -7.93
CA LYS A 11 18.68 20.49 -8.92
C LYS A 11 19.62 20.57 -10.12
N GLN A 12 20.93 20.56 -9.88
CA GLN A 12 21.93 20.56 -10.95
C GLN A 12 21.84 19.28 -11.80
N ARG A 13 21.58 18.13 -11.17
CA ARG A 13 21.39 16.87 -11.90
C ARG A 13 20.15 16.91 -12.79
N LEU A 14 19.03 17.42 -12.30
CA LEU A 14 17.79 17.58 -13.07
C LEU A 14 17.98 18.52 -14.27
N ALA A 15 18.65 19.65 -14.07
CA ALA A 15 18.99 20.58 -15.15
C ALA A 15 19.85 19.93 -16.25
N ARG A 16 20.82 19.08 -15.87
CA ARG A 16 21.68 18.36 -16.84
C ARG A 16 20.92 17.36 -17.71
N ILE A 17 19.77 16.88 -17.25
CA ILE A 17 18.91 15.95 -18.01
C ILE A 17 17.66 16.65 -18.59
N ASN A 18 17.68 17.99 -18.68
CA ASN A 18 16.59 18.80 -19.22
C ASN A 18 15.23 18.53 -18.51
N THR A 19 15.27 18.42 -17.19
CA THR A 19 14.08 18.20 -16.35
C THR A 19 13.91 19.36 -15.38
N ASP A 20 12.73 19.97 -15.39
CA ASP A 20 12.34 21.00 -14.42
C ASP A 20 11.72 20.36 -13.19
N ALA A 21 12.01 20.94 -12.01
CA ALA A 21 11.46 20.48 -10.74
C ALA A 21 10.33 21.42 -10.27
N ALA A 22 9.11 20.90 -10.17
CA ALA A 22 8.03 21.55 -9.45
C ALA A 22 8.11 21.21 -7.95
N VAL A 23 8.27 22.23 -7.10
CA VAL A 23 8.27 22.04 -5.64
C VAL A 23 6.86 22.18 -5.11
N ILE A 24 6.35 21.13 -4.47
CA ILE A 24 4.99 21.11 -3.92
C ILE A 24 5.04 21.61 -2.48
N PRO A 25 4.27 22.66 -2.13
CA PRO A 25 4.11 23.13 -0.76
C PRO A 25 3.59 22.03 0.18
N ALA A 26 3.95 22.12 1.45
CA ALA A 26 3.39 21.24 2.47
C ALA A 26 1.85 21.39 2.54
N GLY A 27 1.15 20.30 2.79
CA GLY A 27 -0.31 20.27 2.86
C GLY A 27 -1.03 20.18 1.51
N LEU A 28 -0.31 20.20 0.38
CA LEU A 28 -0.90 20.05 -0.95
C LEU A 28 -0.72 18.65 -1.55
N THR A 29 -0.04 17.74 -0.84
CA THR A 29 0.19 16.37 -1.28
C THR A 29 -1.09 15.65 -1.70
N SER A 30 -2.16 15.78 -0.91
CA SER A 30 -3.46 15.15 -1.17
C SER A 30 -4.26 15.77 -2.32
N LEU A 31 -3.73 16.79 -3.00
CA LEU A 31 -4.39 17.48 -4.10
C LEU A 31 -3.61 17.37 -5.40
N VAL A 32 -2.30 17.60 -5.33
CA VAL A 32 -1.48 17.80 -6.54
C VAL A 32 -0.46 16.69 -6.79
N GLN A 33 -0.38 15.65 -5.94
CA GLN A 33 0.55 14.53 -6.16
C GLN A 33 -0.20 13.30 -6.69
N PRO A 34 -0.09 12.96 -7.98
CA PRO A 34 -0.83 11.84 -8.58
C PRO A 34 -0.63 10.50 -7.86
N LEU A 35 0.58 10.29 -7.33
CA LEU A 35 0.89 9.11 -6.52
C LEU A 35 0.02 9.05 -5.26
N ASP A 36 -0.08 10.14 -4.51
CA ASP A 36 -0.85 10.15 -3.25
C ASP A 36 -2.35 10.25 -3.49
N VAL A 37 -2.79 10.95 -4.55
CA VAL A 37 -4.21 11.14 -4.87
C VAL A 37 -4.83 9.88 -5.45
N CYS A 38 -4.16 9.21 -6.39
CA CYS A 38 -4.80 8.13 -7.18
C CYS A 38 -4.06 6.80 -7.13
N LEU A 39 -2.72 6.79 -7.16
CA LEU A 39 -1.97 5.55 -7.49
C LEU A 39 -1.56 4.72 -6.27
N ASN A 40 -1.29 5.36 -5.12
CA ASN A 40 -0.78 4.68 -3.94
C ASN A 40 -1.78 3.70 -3.36
N LYS A 41 -3.08 4.01 -3.39
CA LYS A 41 -4.14 3.10 -2.91
C LYS A 41 -4.21 1.82 -3.77
N PRO A 42 -4.50 1.87 -5.08
CA PRO A 42 -4.58 0.68 -5.91
C PRO A 42 -3.26 -0.10 -5.97
N PHE A 43 -2.11 0.58 -5.86
CA PHE A 43 -0.82 -0.07 -5.75
C PHE A 43 -0.67 -0.87 -4.43
N LYS A 44 -0.99 -0.26 -3.29
CA LYS A 44 -0.93 -0.93 -1.97
C LYS A 44 -1.91 -2.08 -1.88
N ASP A 45 -3.10 -1.94 -2.45
CA ASP A 45 -4.12 -3.01 -2.48
C ASP A 45 -3.60 -4.23 -3.23
N ARG A 46 -2.98 -4.04 -4.40
CA ARG A 46 -2.34 -5.12 -5.17
C ARG A 46 -1.15 -5.75 -4.46
N ILE A 47 -0.32 -4.97 -3.77
CA ILE A 47 0.75 -5.52 -2.92
C ILE A 47 0.16 -6.41 -1.82
N ARG A 48 -0.95 -5.98 -1.20
CA ARG A 48 -1.63 -6.74 -0.16
C ARG A 48 -2.21 -8.05 -0.71
N GLU A 49 -2.75 -8.06 -1.93
CA GLU A 49 -3.17 -9.29 -2.60
C GLU A 49 -2.00 -10.26 -2.79
N GLN A 50 -0.85 -9.77 -3.27
CA GLN A 50 0.35 -10.60 -3.43
C GLN A 50 0.86 -11.15 -2.09
N TRP A 51 0.82 -10.32 -1.05
CA TRP A 51 1.15 -10.75 0.30
C TRP A 51 0.22 -11.86 0.80
N ASN A 52 -1.09 -11.71 0.62
CA ASN A 52 -2.08 -12.70 1.04
C ASN A 52 -1.92 -14.02 0.30
N GLU A 53 -1.68 -13.96 -1.01
CA GLU A 53 -1.42 -15.14 -1.84
C GLU A 53 -0.17 -15.89 -1.34
N TRP A 54 0.90 -15.17 -1.03
CA TRP A 54 2.12 -15.74 -0.46
C TRP A 54 1.91 -16.28 0.97
N MET A 55 1.11 -15.62 1.79
CA MET A 55 0.75 -16.10 3.12
C MET A 55 0.00 -17.43 3.09
N VAL A 56 -0.81 -17.69 2.07
CA VAL A 56 -1.56 -18.94 1.93
C VAL A 56 -0.71 -20.04 1.29
N SER A 57 -0.01 -19.72 0.20
CA SER A 57 0.57 -20.70 -0.73
C SER A 57 2.11 -20.63 -0.85
N GLY A 58 2.72 -19.57 -0.32
CA GLY A 58 4.14 -19.31 -0.46
C GLY A 58 4.99 -20.21 0.41
N GLU A 59 6.25 -20.38 0.00
CA GLU A 59 7.25 -21.07 0.80
C GLU A 59 7.59 -20.24 2.03
N LYS A 60 7.39 -20.84 3.21
CA LYS A 60 7.60 -20.20 4.52
C LYS A 60 8.86 -20.73 5.15
N SER A 61 9.64 -19.83 5.72
CA SER A 61 10.77 -20.19 6.59
C SER A 61 10.50 -19.70 8.00
N PHE A 62 11.04 -20.40 8.98
CA PHE A 62 10.80 -20.13 10.40
C PHE A 62 12.09 -19.74 11.11
N THR A 63 11.96 -18.97 12.17
CA THR A 63 13.04 -18.71 13.12
C THR A 63 13.25 -19.92 14.02
N LYS A 64 14.36 -19.96 14.77
CA LYS A 64 14.60 -21.04 15.74
C LYS A 64 13.51 -21.13 16.82
N GLY A 65 12.81 -20.03 17.09
CA GLY A 65 11.68 -19.98 18.04
C GLY A 65 10.32 -20.18 17.41
N GLY A 66 10.22 -20.78 16.21
CA GLY A 66 8.94 -21.10 15.58
C GLY A 66 8.21 -19.94 14.90
N ASN A 67 8.66 -18.70 15.05
CA ASN A 67 8.03 -17.55 14.36
C ASN A 67 8.29 -17.59 12.85
N MET A 68 7.25 -17.35 12.04
CA MET A 68 7.38 -17.22 10.59
C MET A 68 8.22 -16.00 10.20
N ARG A 69 9.10 -16.17 9.22
CA ARG A 69 9.92 -15.09 8.68
C ARG A 69 9.15 -14.32 7.62
N ALA A 70 9.49 -13.05 7.47
CA ALA A 70 9.06 -12.24 6.34
C ALA A 70 9.53 -12.88 5.01
N PRO A 71 8.82 -12.61 3.89
CA PRO A 71 9.27 -13.02 2.57
C PRO A 71 10.65 -12.47 2.27
N GLN A 72 11.44 -13.23 1.51
CA GLN A 72 12.74 -12.77 1.06
C GLN A 72 12.61 -11.54 0.14
N LEU A 73 13.71 -10.77 0.04
CA LEU A 73 13.71 -9.53 -0.71
C LEU A 73 13.35 -9.73 -2.19
N ASP A 74 13.78 -10.84 -2.82
CA ASP A 74 13.44 -11.14 -4.20
C ASP A 74 11.94 -11.39 -4.39
N VAL A 75 11.29 -12.04 -3.41
CA VAL A 75 9.85 -12.28 -3.37
C VAL A 75 9.10 -10.95 -3.23
N LEU A 76 9.54 -10.08 -2.32
CA LEU A 76 8.98 -8.73 -2.18
C LEU A 76 9.14 -7.89 -3.46
N CYS A 77 10.30 -7.96 -4.13
CA CYS A 77 10.50 -7.29 -5.41
C CYS A 77 9.55 -7.80 -6.48
N LYS A 78 9.26 -9.11 -6.52
CA LYS A 78 8.26 -9.69 -7.43
C LYS A 78 6.86 -9.15 -7.14
N PHE A 79 6.49 -8.96 -5.86
CA PHE A 79 5.21 -8.33 -5.50
C PHE A 79 5.12 -6.92 -6.06
N VAL A 80 6.16 -6.11 -5.87
CA VAL A 80 6.24 -4.73 -6.38
C VAL A 80 6.09 -4.67 -7.89
N ILE A 81 6.81 -5.53 -8.62
CA ILE A 81 6.74 -5.58 -10.07
C ILE A 81 5.34 -6.00 -10.54
N LYS A 82 4.76 -7.05 -9.96
CA LYS A 82 3.42 -7.54 -10.33
C LYS A 82 2.35 -6.49 -10.03
N ALA A 83 2.38 -5.88 -8.84
CA ALA A 83 1.44 -4.83 -8.46
C ALA A 83 1.53 -3.59 -9.36
N TRP A 84 2.73 -3.18 -9.77
CA TRP A 84 2.89 -2.05 -10.69
C TRP A 84 2.38 -2.38 -12.10
N ASN A 85 2.70 -3.56 -12.62
CA ASN A 85 2.30 -3.97 -13.97
C ASN A 85 0.79 -4.19 -14.11
N ASP A 86 0.09 -4.44 -13.00
CA ASP A 86 -1.36 -4.62 -12.98
C ASP A 86 -2.14 -3.28 -12.88
N ILE A 87 -1.44 -2.16 -12.68
CA ILE A 87 -2.03 -0.83 -12.81
C ILE A 87 -2.04 -0.45 -14.29
N ASP A 88 -3.23 -0.19 -14.82
CA ASP A 88 -3.36 0.20 -16.22
C ASP A 88 -2.76 1.60 -16.48
N ALA A 89 -2.29 1.80 -17.73
CA ALA A 89 -1.74 3.08 -18.14
C ALA A 89 -2.80 4.21 -18.13
N GLU A 90 -4.08 3.87 -18.27
CA GLU A 90 -5.18 4.82 -18.27
C GLU A 90 -5.37 5.48 -16.90
N THR A 91 -5.21 4.72 -15.82
CA THR A 91 -5.26 5.14 -14.42
C THR A 91 -4.10 6.08 -14.13
N VAL A 92 -2.91 5.78 -14.66
CA VAL A 92 -1.77 6.70 -14.59
C VAL A 92 -2.11 8.01 -15.31
N ILE A 93 -2.61 7.97 -16.55
CA ILE A 93 -2.97 9.19 -17.28
C ILE A 93 -4.06 10.01 -16.54
N LYS A 94 -5.13 9.35 -16.09
CA LYS A 94 -6.22 9.98 -15.34
C LYS A 94 -5.71 10.60 -14.04
N SER A 95 -4.74 9.98 -13.36
CA SER A 95 -4.18 10.54 -12.12
C SER A 95 -3.50 11.89 -12.33
N PHE A 96 -2.79 12.07 -13.45
CA PHE A 96 -2.15 13.34 -13.78
C PHE A 96 -3.16 14.41 -14.18
N LYS A 97 -4.25 14.04 -14.86
CA LYS A 97 -5.36 14.96 -15.18
C LYS A 97 -6.16 15.37 -13.95
N LYS A 98 -6.40 14.45 -13.02
CA LYS A 98 -7.10 14.74 -11.76
C LYS A 98 -6.30 15.70 -10.87
N CYS A 99 -4.97 15.64 -10.93
CA CYS A 99 -4.08 16.59 -10.23
C CYS A 99 -3.85 17.91 -10.98
N GLY A 100 -4.51 18.15 -12.12
CA GLY A 100 -4.35 19.40 -12.87
C GLY A 100 -3.00 19.56 -13.59
N ILE A 101 -2.23 18.48 -13.77
CA ILE A 101 -0.85 18.54 -14.27
C ILE A 101 -0.79 18.44 -15.80
N SER A 102 -1.62 17.57 -16.38
CA SER A 102 -1.59 17.26 -17.82
C SER A 102 -2.87 17.66 -18.55
N ASN A 103 -3.68 18.53 -17.95
CA ASN A 103 -4.94 18.99 -18.51
C ASN A 103 -4.68 19.99 -19.64
N SER A 104 -5.60 20.03 -20.60
CA SER A 104 -5.63 21.10 -21.59
C SER A 104 -5.83 22.47 -20.94
N LEU A 105 -5.11 23.48 -21.43
CA LEU A 105 -5.17 24.86 -20.93
C LEU A 105 -6.46 25.60 -21.32
N ASP A 106 -7.25 25.03 -22.24
CA ASP A 106 -8.53 25.59 -22.68
C ASP A 106 -9.73 25.23 -21.76
N GLY A 107 -9.49 24.46 -20.70
CA GLY A 107 -10.49 24.08 -19.69
C GLY A 107 -11.41 22.95 -20.11
N MET A 108 -11.20 22.35 -21.29
CA MET A 108 -12.06 21.26 -21.79
C MET A 108 -11.88 19.94 -21.02
N GLU A 109 -10.91 19.87 -20.12
CA GLU A 109 -10.59 18.70 -19.30
C GLU A 109 -10.71 18.99 -17.79
N ASP A 110 -11.41 20.05 -17.40
CA ASP A 110 -11.58 20.43 -15.98
C ASP A 110 -12.51 19.47 -15.22
N ASP A 111 -13.34 18.70 -15.95
CA ASP A 111 -14.21 17.68 -15.36
C ASP A 111 -13.42 16.60 -14.59
N TYR A 112 -12.16 16.33 -14.98
CA TYR A 112 -11.31 15.36 -14.29
C TYR A 112 -10.91 15.79 -12.87
N LEU A 113 -10.96 17.09 -12.55
CA LEU A 113 -10.61 17.62 -11.24
C LEU A 113 -11.65 17.25 -10.18
N TRP A 114 -12.91 17.09 -10.60
CA TRP A 114 -14.07 16.88 -9.73
C TRP A 114 -14.66 15.48 -9.80
N GLN A 115 -14.05 14.57 -10.57
CA GLN A 115 -14.46 13.18 -10.58
C GLN A 115 -14.14 12.55 -9.22
N ASP A 116 -15.15 12.40 -8.37
CA ASP A 116 -15.08 11.52 -7.22
C ASP A 116 -14.81 10.09 -7.71
N GLU A 117 -13.96 9.35 -7.00
CA GLU A 117 -13.87 7.91 -7.23
C GLU A 117 -15.25 7.36 -6.91
N GLU A 118 -15.99 6.87 -7.91
CA GLU A 118 -17.20 6.08 -7.66
C GLU A 118 -16.80 4.98 -6.67
N LYS A 119 -17.23 5.14 -5.41
CA LYS A 119 -17.13 4.08 -4.42
C LYS A 119 -17.90 2.90 -5.00
N ALA A 120 -17.19 1.83 -5.36
CA ALA A 120 -17.80 0.51 -5.41
C ALA A 120 -18.63 0.36 -4.12
N GLU A 121 -19.92 0.08 -4.30
CA GLU A 121 -20.98 0.22 -3.29
C GLU A 121 -20.53 -0.22 -1.89
N ALA A 122 -20.49 0.74 -0.96
CA ALA A 122 -20.38 0.45 0.45
C ALA A 122 -21.77 0.05 0.95
N GLU A 123 -21.93 -1.23 1.33
CA GLU A 123 -23.00 -1.63 2.24
C GLU A 123 -22.96 -0.71 3.48
N THR A 124 -24.11 -0.15 3.81
CA THR A 124 -24.29 0.85 4.86
C THR A 124 -24.03 0.30 6.26
N THR A 125 -23.11 0.90 6.99
CA THR A 125 -23.19 1.00 8.46
C THR A 125 -22.83 2.42 8.91
N PRO A 126 -23.63 3.06 9.79
CA PRO A 126 -23.38 4.43 10.22
C PRO A 126 -22.56 4.48 11.52
N SER A 127 -21.74 5.53 11.63
CA SER A 127 -21.36 6.27 12.86
C SER A 127 -19.85 6.47 12.98
N ASP A 128 -19.45 7.75 12.96
CA ASP A 128 -18.14 8.30 13.29
C ASP A 128 -17.39 7.49 14.35
N THR A 129 -16.37 6.75 13.91
CA THR A 129 -15.22 6.40 14.74
C THR A 129 -14.02 6.44 13.79
N GLU A 130 -12.94 7.11 14.19
CA GLU A 130 -11.71 7.22 13.41
C GLU A 130 -11.28 5.84 12.91
N LEU A 131 -11.17 5.66 11.59
CA LEU A 131 -10.65 4.44 10.97
C LEU A 131 -9.19 4.26 11.42
N ASP A 132 -8.95 3.45 12.44
CA ASP A 132 -7.62 3.00 12.83
C ASP A 132 -7.14 1.98 11.78
N PRO A 133 -6.09 2.28 10.99
CA PRO A 133 -5.54 1.35 10.00
C PRO A 133 -4.86 0.11 10.62
N TYR A 134 -4.83 0.00 11.94
CA TYR A 134 -4.40 -1.18 12.71
C TYR A 134 -5.55 -1.89 13.44
N ASP A 135 -6.82 -1.59 13.11
CA ASP A 135 -7.96 -2.35 13.63
C ASP A 135 -7.98 -3.76 13.00
N ASP A 136 -7.17 -4.65 13.56
CA ASP A 136 -7.21 -6.09 13.33
C ASP A 136 -8.56 -6.59 13.85
N CYS A 137 -9.59 -6.57 12.98
CA CYS A 137 -10.84 -7.28 13.19
C CYS A 137 -10.63 -8.80 13.12
N LEU A 138 -9.84 -9.33 14.06
CA LEU A 138 -9.82 -10.72 14.49
C LEU A 138 -10.93 -11.01 15.53
N THR A 139 -11.79 -10.03 15.82
CA THR A 139 -12.82 -10.09 16.86
C THR A 139 -13.96 -11.07 16.56
N ASN A 140 -14.05 -11.59 15.33
CA ASN A 140 -15.11 -12.51 14.91
C ASN A 140 -14.59 -13.90 14.49
N VAL A 141 -13.39 -14.30 14.94
CA VAL A 141 -12.97 -15.70 14.79
C VAL A 141 -13.79 -16.55 15.76
N PRO A 142 -14.56 -17.53 15.28
CA PRO A 142 -15.31 -18.44 16.15
C PRO A 142 -14.37 -19.16 17.13
N GLN A 143 -14.79 -19.27 18.40
CA GLN A 143 -13.96 -19.80 19.48
C GLN A 143 -13.47 -21.23 19.21
N ASP A 144 -14.22 -22.02 18.45
CA ASP A 144 -13.85 -23.36 17.98
C ASP A 144 -12.64 -23.37 17.04
N VAL A 145 -12.43 -22.31 16.26
CA VAL A 145 -11.24 -22.16 15.40
C VAL A 145 -10.03 -21.80 16.25
N ILE A 146 -10.20 -20.96 17.28
CA ILE A 146 -9.15 -20.64 18.26
C ILE A 146 -8.78 -21.89 19.04
N ASP A 147 -9.76 -22.63 19.55
CA ASP A 147 -9.53 -23.84 20.32
C ASP A 147 -8.83 -24.92 19.46
N LEU A 148 -9.19 -25.06 18.18
CA LEU A 148 -8.51 -25.98 17.25
C LEU A 148 -7.04 -25.61 16.99
N LEU A 149 -6.71 -24.31 17.01
CA LEU A 149 -5.34 -23.79 16.87
C LEU A 149 -4.53 -23.88 18.18
N MET A 150 -5.21 -23.91 19.32
CA MET A 150 -4.61 -23.98 20.66
C MET A 150 -4.53 -25.42 21.21
N ILE A 151 -5.08 -26.42 20.50
CA ILE A 151 -4.78 -27.83 20.74
C ILE A 151 -3.40 -28.13 20.15
N SER A 152 -2.36 -27.67 20.85
CA SER A 152 -1.09 -28.37 20.85
C SER A 152 -1.14 -29.39 21.97
N ASP A 153 -1.01 -30.67 21.63
CA ASP A 153 -0.81 -31.77 22.57
C ASP A 153 0.44 -31.48 23.44
N ASP A 154 0.22 -30.87 24.60
CA ASP A 154 1.17 -30.86 25.70
C ASP A 154 1.09 -32.21 26.42
N GLU A 155 1.69 -33.25 25.83
CA GLU A 155 2.21 -34.33 26.65
C GLU A 155 3.46 -33.78 27.36
N GLN A 156 3.28 -33.40 28.62
CA GLN A 156 4.36 -33.14 29.58
C GLN A 156 5.27 -34.37 29.65
N GLU A 157 6.44 -34.30 29.03
CA GLU A 157 7.57 -35.09 29.47
C GLU A 157 8.29 -34.32 30.59
N ASP A 158 8.15 -34.84 31.81
CA ASP A 158 8.79 -34.36 33.03
C ASP A 158 10.32 -34.33 32.85
N PHE A 159 10.89 -33.12 32.80
CA PHE A 159 12.33 -32.91 32.84
C PHE A 159 12.84 -33.03 34.29
N GLU A 160 13.29 -34.22 34.69
CA GLU A 160 14.12 -34.41 35.89
C GLU A 160 15.54 -33.89 35.64
N GLY A 161 15.94 -32.89 36.42
CA GLY A 161 17.21 -32.20 36.25
C GLY A 161 18.45 -33.00 36.62
N PHE A 162 19.60 -32.49 36.17
CA PHE A 162 20.76 -32.18 37.01
C PHE A 162 21.60 -31.08 36.33
#